data_AF-A0A2G5CJB9-F1
#
_entry.id   AF-A0A2G5CJB9-F1
#
_cell.length_a   1.000
_cell.length_b   1.000
_cell.length_c   1.000
_cell.angle_alpha   90.00
_cell.angle_beta   90.00
_cell.angle_gamma   90.00
#
_symmetry.space_group_name_H-M   'P 1'
#
loop_
_entity.id
_entity.type
_entity.pdbx_description
1 polymer ?
#
loop_
_entity_poly.entity_id
_entity_poly.type
_entity_poly.pdbx_seq_one_letter_code
_entity_poly.pdbx_strand_id
1 'polypeptide(L)'
;MGGEDLRTTLMIKNIPNKYTSKMLLAAIDERHRGKYDFIYLPIDFKNKCNVGYAFINMIDPLQIVPFYQAFNGKKWEKFNSEKVASLAYARIQGKAALVAHFQNSSLMNEDKRCRPILFHSDGPNAGDHV
;
A
#
# COMPACT_ATOMS: atom_id res chain seq x y z
N MET A 1 7.61 0.62 27.71
CA MET A 1 8.27 1.51 26.73
C MET A 1 8.14 0.87 25.36
N GLY A 2 7.50 1.41 24.34
CA GLY A 2 6.65 2.60 24.20
C GLY A 2 5.71 2.33 23.03
N GLY A 3 4.40 2.44 23.26
CA GLY A 3 3.35 2.31 22.24
C GLY A 3 2.84 3.68 21.80
N GLU A 4 3.75 4.62 21.59
CA GLU A 4 3.43 6.04 21.35
C GLU A 4 3.35 6.40 19.85
N ASP A 5 3.75 5.48 18.97
CA ASP A 5 3.71 5.69 17.53
C ASP A 5 2.35 5.29 16.95
N LEU A 6 1.50 6.29 16.74
CA LEU A 6 0.15 6.13 16.18
C LEU A 6 0.12 6.23 14.65
N ARG A 7 1.28 6.26 13.99
CA ARG A 7 1.35 6.28 12.52
C ARG A 7 0.82 4.96 11.98
N THR A 8 0.07 5.04 10.89
CA THR A 8 -0.61 3.90 10.26
C THR A 8 -0.21 3.70 8.80
N THR A 9 0.41 4.71 8.18
CA THR A 9 0.74 4.69 6.75
C THR A 9 2.20 4.37 6.50
N LEU A 10 2.44 3.42 5.60
CA LEU A 10 3.77 3.00 5.16
C LEU A 10 3.94 3.25 3.66
N MET A 11 5.17 3.59 3.28
CA MET A 11 5.66 3.57 1.90
C MET A 11 6.45 2.28 1.70
N ILE A 12 6.02 1.47 0.74
CA ILE A 12 6.71 0.26 0.29
C ILE A 12 7.56 0.64 -0.91
N LYS A 13 8.87 0.49 -0.82
CA LYS A 13 9.84 0.81 -1.87
C LYS A 13 10.41 -0.45 -2.49
N ASN A 14 11.07 -0.25 -3.65
CA ASN A 14 11.73 -1.29 -4.43
C ASN A 14 10.77 -2.37 -4.95
N ILE A 15 9.56 -1.98 -5.33
CA ILE A 15 8.61 -2.88 -5.99
C ILE A 15 9.10 -3.18 -7.42
N PRO A 16 9.02 -4.43 -7.92
CA PRO A 16 9.34 -4.74 -9.31
C PRO A 16 8.32 -4.10 -10.24
N ASN A 17 8.78 -3.43 -11.29
CA ASN A 17 7.96 -2.58 -12.16
C ASN A 17 6.80 -3.32 -12.87
N LYS A 18 6.89 -4.65 -12.97
CA LYS A 18 5.85 -5.53 -13.53
C LYS A 18 4.71 -5.85 -12.55
N TYR A 19 4.85 -5.52 -11.27
CA TYR A 19 3.74 -5.69 -10.31
C TYR A 19 2.59 -4.74 -10.68
N THR A 20 1.38 -5.30 -10.70
CA THR A 20 0.14 -4.53 -10.76
C THR A 20 -0.43 -4.37 -9.35
N SER A 21 -1.37 -3.43 -9.16
CA SER A 21 -2.03 -3.24 -7.87
C SER A 21 -2.68 -4.54 -7.38
N LYS A 22 -3.27 -5.34 -8.28
CA LYS A 22 -3.84 -6.66 -7.96
C LYS A 22 -2.79 -7.67 -7.49
N MET A 23 -1.61 -7.69 -8.12
CA MET A 23 -0.53 -8.60 -7.73
C MET A 23 0.08 -8.23 -6.38
N LEU A 24 0.23 -6.94 -6.14
CA LEU A 24 0.69 -6.43 -4.85
C LEU A 24 -0.34 -6.75 -3.75
N LEU A 25 -1.62 -6.52 -4.02
CA LEU A 25 -2.72 -6.85 -3.11
C LEU A 25 -2.71 -8.33 -2.73
N ALA A 26 -2.65 -9.22 -3.73
CA ALA A 26 -2.62 -10.66 -3.50
C ALA A 26 -1.41 -11.12 -2.67
N ALA A 27 -0.26 -10.45 -2.81
CA ALA A 27 0.92 -10.75 -1.99
C ALA A 27 0.74 -10.30 -0.53
N ILE A 28 0.06 -9.17 -0.31
CA ILE A 28 -0.23 -8.64 1.03
C ILE A 28 -1.33 -9.46 1.72
N ASP A 29 -2.36 -9.85 0.98
CA ASP A 29 -3.50 -10.59 1.49
C ASP A 29 -3.16 -11.98 2.04
N GLU A 30 -2.03 -12.56 1.65
CA GLU A 30 -1.59 -13.85 2.19
C GLU A 30 -1.47 -13.82 3.72
N ARG A 31 -1.06 -12.68 4.30
CA ARG A 31 -0.78 -12.55 5.74
C ARG A 31 -1.47 -11.38 6.42
N HIS A 32 -1.96 -10.40 5.65
CA HIS A 32 -2.47 -9.14 6.19
C HIS A 32 -3.83 -8.73 5.63
N ARG A 33 -4.59 -9.67 5.06
CA ARG A 33 -5.95 -9.39 4.56
C ARG A 33 -6.84 -8.81 5.66
N GLY A 34 -7.54 -7.72 5.34
CA GLY A 34 -8.42 -7.02 6.28
C GLY A 34 -7.69 -6.27 7.41
N LYS A 35 -6.37 -6.03 7.28
CA LYS A 35 -5.58 -5.25 8.23
C LYS A 35 -5.22 -3.84 7.74
N TYR A 36 -5.65 -3.49 6.54
CA TYR A 36 -5.37 -2.23 5.88
C TYR A 36 -6.63 -1.73 5.17
N ASP A 37 -6.73 -0.41 5.02
CA ASP A 37 -7.92 0.25 4.48
C ASP A 37 -7.64 1.17 3.27
N PHE A 38 -6.37 1.24 2.87
CA PHE A 38 -5.91 2.01 1.72
C PHE A 38 -4.69 1.33 1.10
N ILE A 39 -4.66 1.22 -0.23
CA ILE A 39 -3.45 0.88 -0.98
C ILE A 39 -3.38 1.65 -2.29
N TYR A 40 -2.20 2.17 -2.62
CA TYR A 40 -1.97 2.89 -3.86
C TYR A 40 -0.62 2.55 -4.46
N LEU A 41 -0.64 2.05 -5.70
CA LEU A 41 0.55 1.78 -6.52
C LEU A 41 0.47 2.68 -7.76
N PRO A 42 1.23 3.78 -7.83
CA PRO A 42 1.24 4.64 -9.01
C PRO A 42 1.79 3.89 -10.22
N ILE A 43 1.13 4.06 -11.37
CA ILE A 43 1.50 3.45 -12.65
C ILE A 43 1.94 4.55 -13.61
N ASP A 44 3.10 4.36 -14.22
CA ASP A 44 3.51 5.11 -15.39
C ASP A 44 2.79 4.53 -16.62
N PHE A 45 1.80 5.26 -17.14
CA PHE A 45 1.02 4.85 -18.31
C PHE A 45 1.85 4.75 -19.58
N LYS A 46 2.88 5.60 -19.73
CA LYS A 46 3.73 5.61 -20.92
C LYS A 46 4.49 4.30 -21.04
N ASN A 47 5.03 3.83 -19.92
CA ASN A 47 5.81 2.61 -19.83
C ASN A 47 5.00 1.37 -19.39
N LYS A 48 3.71 1.54 -19.09
CA LYS A 48 2.78 0.50 -18.58
C LYS A 48 3.34 -0.28 -17.39
N CYS A 49 4.06 0.41 -16.51
CA CYS A 49 4.80 -0.17 -15.39
C CYS A 49 4.57 0.66 -14.13
N ASN A 50 4.69 0.05 -12.94
CA ASN A 50 4.68 0.85 -11.72
C ASN A 50 6.00 1.64 -11.55
N VAL A 51 5.95 2.68 -10.73
CA VAL A 51 7.08 3.59 -10.45
C VAL A 51 8.04 3.07 -9.36
N GLY A 52 7.83 1.84 -8.88
CA GLY A 52 8.73 1.17 -7.93
C GLY A 52 8.42 1.39 -6.45
N TYR A 53 7.33 2.10 -6.13
CA TYR A 53 6.86 2.27 -4.76
C TYR A 53 5.33 2.26 -4.66
N ALA A 54 4.81 1.99 -3.46
CA ALA A 54 3.39 2.03 -3.14
C ALA A 54 3.18 2.63 -1.75
N PHE A 55 1.94 3.06 -1.48
CA PHE A 55 1.49 3.47 -0.15
C PHE A 55 0.43 2.49 0.36
N ILE A 56 0.49 2.18 1.64
CA ILE A 56 -0.51 1.36 2.34
C ILE A 56 -0.85 2.02 3.67
N ASN A 57 -2.14 2.08 4.02
CA ASN A 57 -2.58 2.49 5.35
C ASN A 57 -3.11 1.29 6.12
N MET A 58 -2.50 0.98 7.25
CA MET A 58 -2.95 -0.04 8.19
C MET A 58 -4.15 0.50 8.98
N ILE A 59 -5.11 -0.37 9.32
CA ILE A 59 -6.26 0.01 10.15
C ILE A 59 -5.79 0.29 11.59
N ASP A 60 -4.86 -0.53 12.07
CA ASP A 60 -4.32 -0.45 13.44
C ASP A 60 -2.79 -0.35 13.38
N PRO A 61 -2.16 0.63 14.07
CA PRO A 61 -0.71 0.74 14.19
C PRO A 61 -0.02 -0.55 14.63
N LEU A 62 -0.67 -1.39 15.43
CA LEU A 62 -0.16 -2.69 15.88
C LEU A 62 0.12 -3.65 14.71
N GLN A 63 -0.52 -3.45 13.56
CA GLN A 63 -0.29 -4.26 12.36
C GLN A 63 0.97 -3.85 11.59
N ILE A 64 1.57 -2.71 11.89
CA ILE A 64 2.80 -2.24 11.23
C ILE A 64 3.97 -3.18 11.52
N VAL A 65 4.16 -3.60 12.77
CA VAL A 65 5.31 -4.44 13.13
C VAL A 65 5.26 -5.80 12.42
N PRO A 66 4.13 -6.55 12.45
CA PRO A 66 3.98 -7.78 11.65
C PRO A 66 4.18 -7.55 10.16
N PHE A 67 3.65 -6.45 9.61
CA PHE A 67 3.80 -6.12 8.19
C PHE A 67 5.26 -5.82 7.82
N TYR A 68 5.95 -5.04 8.65
CA TYR A 68 7.35 -4.72 8.48
C TYR A 68 8.23 -5.97 8.51
N GLN A 69 8.02 -6.88 9.47
CA GLN A 69 8.79 -8.12 9.56
C GLN A 69 8.55 -9.07 8.36
N ALA A 70 7.33 -9.06 7.82
CA ALA A 70 6.96 -9.90 6.69
C ALA A 70 7.53 -9.41 5.35
N PHE A 71 7.63 -8.09 5.15
CA PHE A 71 8.03 -7.53 3.85
C PHE A 71 9.41 -6.86 3.86
N ASN A 72 9.80 -6.19 4.93
CA ASN A 72 11.04 -5.39 4.93
C ASN A 72 12.27 -6.31 4.86
N GLY A 73 13.18 -6.00 3.93
CA GLY A 73 14.38 -6.81 3.72
C GLY A 73 14.10 -8.14 3.01
N LYS A 74 12.87 -8.40 2.53
CA LYS A 74 12.53 -9.61 1.78
C LYS A 74 12.59 -9.38 0.27
N LYS A 75 12.96 -10.42 -0.48
CA LYS A 75 12.89 -10.43 -1.94
C LYS A 75 11.45 -10.62 -2.39
N TRP A 76 11.11 -10.07 -3.55
CA TRP A 76 9.81 -10.31 -4.17
C TRP A 76 9.77 -11.70 -4.82
N GLU A 77 8.77 -12.49 -4.48
CA GLU A 77 8.66 -13.88 -4.94
C GLU A 77 8.35 -14.01 -6.43
N LYS A 78 7.74 -12.98 -7.03
CA LYS A 78 7.36 -13.00 -8.45
C LYS A 78 8.42 -12.35 -9.33
N PHE A 79 8.48 -12.84 -10.57
CA PHE A 79 9.34 -12.35 -11.66
C PHE A 79 10.85 -12.51 -11.43
N ASN A 80 11.29 -13.42 -10.55
CA ASN A 80 12.70 -13.62 -10.20
C ASN A 80 13.42 -12.30 -9.88
N SER A 81 12.71 -11.37 -9.24
CA SER A 81 13.27 -10.04 -9.01
C SER A 81 14.30 -10.10 -7.90
N GLU A 82 15.49 -9.56 -8.16
CA GLU A 82 16.52 -9.39 -7.13
C GLU A 82 16.22 -8.22 -6.19
N LYS A 83 15.17 -7.44 -6.48
CA LYS A 83 14.77 -6.31 -5.65
C LYS A 83 14.36 -6.79 -4.25
N VAL A 84 14.80 -6.03 -3.27
CA VAL A 84 14.49 -6.25 -1.85
C VAL A 84 13.56 -5.13 -1.37
N ALA A 85 12.39 -5.50 -0.87
CA ALA A 85 11.40 -4.56 -0.37
C ALA A 85 11.96 -3.76 0.81
N SER A 86 11.70 -2.46 0.81
CA SER A 86 12.10 -1.55 1.89
C SER A 86 10.89 -0.76 2.34
N LEU A 87 10.60 -0.79 3.63
CA LEU A 87 9.46 -0.09 4.21
C LEU A 87 9.94 1.11 5.02
N ALA A 88 9.21 2.20 4.90
CA ALA A 88 9.38 3.39 5.71
C ALA A 88 8.02 4.00 6.02
N TYR A 89 7.92 4.79 7.08
CA TYR A 89 6.72 5.60 7.29
C TYR A 89 6.52 6.57 6.13
N ALA A 90 5.29 6.66 5.64
CA ALA A 90 4.93 7.64 4.64
C ALA A 90 4.95 9.05 5.25
N ARG A 91 5.21 10.07 4.42
CA ARG A 91 5.14 11.48 4.84
C ARG A 91 3.71 11.88 5.20
N ILE A 92 2.73 11.38 4.46
CA ILE A 92 1.29 11.59 4.70
C ILE A 92 0.79 10.38 5.49
N GLN A 93 0.11 10.64 6.60
CA GLN A 93 -0.36 9.63 7.53
C GLN A 93 -1.89 9.63 7.61
N GLY A 94 -2.48 8.44 7.63
CA GLY A 94 -3.91 8.21 7.71
C GLY A 94 -4.63 8.23 6.36
N LYS A 95 -5.62 7.36 6.23
CA LYS A 95 -6.48 7.22 5.03
C LYS A 95 -7.12 8.53 4.59
N ALA A 96 -7.68 9.32 5.52
CA ALA A 96 -8.34 10.59 5.18
C ALA A 96 -7.38 11.59 4.53
N ALA A 97 -6.17 11.73 5.08
CA ALA A 97 -5.16 12.63 4.54
C ALA A 97 -4.64 12.15 3.17
N LEU A 98 -4.47 10.83 2.99
CA LEU A 98 -4.11 10.26 1.70
C LEU A 98 -5.19 10.52 0.65
N VAL A 99 -6.46 10.24 0.97
CA VAL A 99 -7.58 10.48 0.06
C VAL A 99 -7.66 11.95 -0.33
N ALA A 100 -7.56 12.88 0.63
CA ALA A 100 -7.55 14.31 0.35
C ALA A 100 -6.36 14.73 -0.52
N HIS A 101 -5.17 14.20 -0.25
CA HIS A 101 -3.99 14.46 -1.06
C HIS A 101 -4.17 14.01 -2.51
N PHE A 102 -4.68 12.78 -2.70
CA PHE A 102 -4.87 12.21 -4.02
C PHE A 102 -6.08 12.76 -4.77
N GLN A 103 -7.09 13.28 -4.07
CA GLN A 103 -8.19 14.05 -4.66
C GLN A 103 -7.71 15.38 -5.25
N ASN A 104 -6.78 16.04 -4.56
CA ASN A 104 -6.27 17.35 -4.97
C ASN A 104 -5.18 17.27 -6.05
N SER A 105 -4.43 16.17 -6.09
CA SER A 105 -3.60 15.83 -7.25
C SER A 105 -4.50 15.29 -8.35
N SER A 106 -4.33 15.70 -9.60
CA SER A 106 -5.23 15.42 -10.75
C SER A 106 -5.51 13.93 -11.11
N LEU A 107 -5.13 12.97 -10.26
CA LEU A 107 -5.33 11.52 -10.37
C LEU A 107 -6.80 11.11 -10.50
N MET A 108 -7.75 11.90 -10.02
CA MET A 108 -9.18 11.60 -10.20
C MET A 108 -9.64 11.68 -11.67
N ASN A 109 -8.90 12.42 -12.51
CA ASN A 109 -9.15 12.49 -13.95
C ASN A 109 -8.47 11.36 -14.72
N GLU A 110 -7.71 10.48 -14.06
CA GLU A 110 -7.03 9.36 -14.70
C GLU A 110 -7.84 8.06 -14.69
N ASP A 111 -7.37 7.08 -15.48
CA ASP A 111 -7.94 5.73 -15.61
C ASP A 111 -8.07 5.07 -14.23
N LYS A 112 -9.14 4.27 -14.03
CA LYS A 112 -9.46 3.59 -12.76
C LYS A 112 -8.27 2.77 -12.21
N ARG A 113 -7.37 2.29 -13.08
CA ARG A 113 -6.17 1.54 -12.67
C ARG A 113 -5.13 2.37 -11.92
N CYS A 114 -5.20 3.69 -12.01
CA CYS A 114 -4.33 4.63 -11.29
C CYS A 114 -4.97 5.25 -10.06
N ARG A 115 -6.13 4.74 -9.66
CA ARG A 115 -6.80 5.21 -8.44
C ARG A 115 -6.33 4.38 -7.25
N PRO A 116 -6.24 4.98 -6.06
CA PRO A 116 -6.08 4.22 -4.84
C PRO A 116 -7.23 3.23 -4.68
N ILE A 117 -6.90 2.06 -4.16
CA ILE A 117 -7.88 1.06 -3.75
C ILE A 117 -8.18 1.32 -2.28
N LEU A 118 -9.45 1.49 -1.97
CA LEU A 118 -9.95 1.80 -0.64
C LEU A 118 -10.77 0.61 -0.15
N PHE A 119 -10.63 0.31 1.14
CA PHE A 119 -11.40 -0.73 1.81
C PHE A 119 -12.17 -0.12 2.98
N HIS A 120 -13.26 -0.76 3.39
CA HIS A 120 -13.92 -0.39 4.63
C HIS A 120 -13.00 -0.67 5.83
N SER A 121 -12.85 0.33 6.70
CA SER A 121 -11.98 0.26 7.87
C SER A 121 -12.63 -0.51 9.02
N ASP A 122 -13.97 -0.50 9.10
CA ASP A 122 -14.75 -1.05 10.22
C ASP A 122 -16.12 -1.58 9.76
N GLY A 123 -16.76 -2.39 10.61
CA GLY A 123 -18.11 -2.92 10.41
C GLY A 123 -18.16 -4.29 9.72
N PRO A 124 -19.36 -4.79 9.37
CA PRO A 124 -19.53 -6.13 8.78
C PRO A 124 -18.85 -6.29 7.41
N ASN A 125 -18.45 -5.19 6.78
CA ASN A 125 -17.78 -5.14 5.47
C ASN A 125 -16.28 -4.80 5.60
N ALA A 126 -15.69 -4.83 6.81
CA ALA A 126 -14.29 -4.46 7.00
C ALA A 126 -13.36 -5.31 6.12
N GLY A 127 -12.53 -4.65 5.29
CA GLY A 127 -11.68 -5.31 4.31
C GLY A 127 -12.31 -5.57 2.94
N ASP A 128 -13.59 -5.24 2.72
CA ASP A 128 -14.20 -5.20 1.38
C ASP A 128 -13.91 -3.88 0.65
N HIS A 129 -13.85 -3.96 -0.68
CA HIS A 129 -13.65 -2.80 -1.55
C HIS A 129 -14.82 -1.82 -1.44
N VAL A 130 -14.50 -0.51 -1.37
CA VAL A 130 -15.50 0.58 -1.49
C VAL A 130 -15.89 0.86 -2.94
#